data_AF-A0A850AIV5-F1
#
_entry.id   AF-A0A850AIV5-F1
#
_cell.length_a   1.000
_cell.length_b   1.000
_cell.length_c   1.000
_cell.angle_alpha   90.00
_cell.angle_beta   90.00
_cell.angle_gamma   90.00
#
_symmetry.space_group_name_H-M   'P 1'
#
loop_
_entity.id
_entity.type
_entity.pdbx_description
1 polymer ?
#
loop_
_entity_poly.entity_id
_entity_poly.type
_entity_poly.pdbx_seq_one_letter_code
_entity_poly.pdbx_strand_id
1 'polypeptide(L)'
;MSRNRRINDRWTGVLCLTTGEREAGFDLWQGMGDFTQERKNGNPGDWQIEATEEEVSIRAIQDDKEMVLIAGRQIVSLEKIELLAIGTRHPFENGKPLKVLLEEVNDHKAVAVIPWGVGKWMGIRGQIVKEMIRHYSSGKFFLGDTGNRPRFWPKPTLLKEAEKQGIKNLPGSDPLPFPGEYRKPGSYGFALNGSLDAERPFKSLQEKLFDPAVEIWHYGALEKAQRFFRHQLALQYRKHWKRRTPVDL
;
A
#
# COMPACT_ATOMS: atom_id res chain seq x y z
N MET A 1 -9.20 8.52 31.73
CA MET A 1 -10.48 8.62 31.00
C MET A 1 -10.20 9.06 29.57
N SER A 2 -10.17 8.14 28.61
CA SER A 2 -10.12 8.44 27.17
C SER A 2 -11.31 7.76 26.53
N ARG A 3 -12.17 8.57 25.89
CA ARG A 3 -13.47 8.16 25.35
C ARG A 3 -13.26 7.20 24.18
N ASN A 4 -13.61 5.93 24.37
CA ASN A 4 -14.01 5.02 23.30
C ASN A 4 -15.26 5.62 22.63
N ARG A 5 -15.07 6.52 21.65
CA ARG A 5 -16.12 6.80 20.67
C ARG A 5 -16.24 5.53 19.84
N ARG A 6 -17.39 4.86 19.95
CA ARG A 6 -17.82 3.85 18.98
C ARG A 6 -17.73 4.52 17.61
N ILE A 7 -16.76 4.09 16.81
CA ILE A 7 -16.85 4.24 15.35
C ILE A 7 -18.19 3.58 15.01
N ASN A 8 -19.08 4.28 14.30
CA ASN A 8 -20.31 3.66 13.81
C ASN A 8 -19.96 2.32 13.16
N ASP A 9 -20.70 1.25 13.48
CA ASP A 9 -20.34 -0.15 13.12
C ASP A 9 -20.25 -0.41 11.60
N ARG A 10 -20.56 0.59 10.76
CA ARG A 10 -20.49 0.54 9.31
C ARG A 10 -19.22 1.24 8.80
N TRP A 11 -18.31 0.46 8.24
CA TRP A 11 -17.10 0.94 7.57
C TRP A 11 -16.99 0.29 6.19
N THR A 12 -16.38 1.01 5.23
CA THR A 12 -16.02 0.46 3.93
C THR A 12 -14.53 0.13 3.96
N GLY A 13 -14.20 -1.12 3.66
CA GLY A 13 -12.80 -1.55 3.53
C GLY A 13 -12.17 -0.99 2.27
N VAL A 14 -10.89 -0.63 2.34
CA VAL A 14 -10.12 -0.27 1.15
C VAL A 14 -8.86 -1.11 1.12
N LEU A 15 -8.67 -1.85 0.03
CA LEU A 15 -7.50 -2.67 -0.22
C LEU A 15 -6.74 -2.17 -1.44
N CYS A 16 -5.60 -1.51 -1.22
CA CYS A 16 -4.70 -1.09 -2.29
C CYS A 16 -3.78 -2.26 -2.67
N LEU A 17 -4.00 -2.83 -3.84
CA LEU A 17 -3.22 -3.96 -4.37
C LEU A 17 -2.06 -3.44 -5.21
N THR A 18 -0.88 -3.33 -4.61
CA THR A 18 0.33 -2.92 -5.34
C THR A 18 1.09 -4.14 -5.84
N THR A 19 1.20 -4.29 -7.16
CA THR A 19 1.87 -5.43 -7.77
C THR A 19 3.18 -5.04 -8.45
N GLY A 20 4.12 -5.98 -8.54
CA GLY A 20 5.36 -5.78 -9.28
C GLY A 20 5.15 -5.77 -10.80
N GLU A 21 6.21 -5.44 -11.55
CA GLU A 21 6.20 -5.31 -13.02
C GLU A 21 5.61 -6.51 -13.78
N ARG A 22 5.73 -7.72 -13.22
CA ARG A 22 5.29 -8.98 -13.86
C ARG A 22 4.01 -9.56 -13.27
N GLU A 23 3.32 -8.82 -12.42
CA GLU A 23 2.18 -9.32 -11.64
C GLU A 23 0.88 -8.61 -12.06
N ALA A 24 -0.08 -9.38 -12.56
CA ALA A 24 -1.39 -8.92 -13.02
C ALA A 24 -2.48 -9.10 -11.94
N GLY A 25 -2.12 -8.92 -10.67
CA GLY A 25 -2.97 -9.28 -9.53
C GLY A 25 -4.35 -8.62 -9.55
N PHE A 26 -4.43 -7.32 -9.85
CA PHE A 26 -5.70 -6.58 -9.97
C PHE A 26 -6.50 -6.97 -11.22
N ASP A 27 -5.83 -7.19 -12.35
CA ASP A 27 -6.48 -7.49 -13.63
C ASP A 27 -7.29 -8.81 -13.56
N LEU A 28 -6.87 -9.76 -12.72
CA LEU A 28 -7.63 -10.99 -12.44
C LEU A 28 -9.00 -10.70 -11.81
N TRP A 29 -9.10 -9.72 -10.92
CA TRP A 29 -10.35 -9.36 -10.24
C TRP A 29 -11.24 -8.47 -11.09
N GLN A 30 -10.64 -7.56 -11.86
CA GLN A 30 -11.40 -6.73 -12.81
C GLN A 30 -12.09 -7.60 -13.86
N GLY A 31 -11.37 -8.59 -14.42
CA GLY A 31 -11.98 -9.56 -15.33
C GLY A 31 -13.21 -10.25 -14.70
N MET A 32 -13.18 -10.58 -13.40
CA MET A 32 -14.35 -11.17 -12.73
C MET A 32 -15.54 -10.20 -12.62
N GLY A 33 -15.30 -8.90 -12.47
CA GLY A 33 -16.34 -7.87 -12.43
C GLY A 33 -17.02 -7.66 -13.79
N ASP A 34 -16.26 -7.76 -14.89
CA ASP A 34 -16.76 -7.61 -16.26
C ASP A 34 -17.63 -8.81 -16.72
N PHE A 35 -17.49 -9.98 -16.09
CA PHE A 35 -18.15 -11.24 -16.48
C PHE A 35 -19.41 -11.60 -15.66
N THR A 36 -19.95 -10.66 -14.86
CA THR A 36 -21.07 -10.92 -13.93
C THR A 36 -22.45 -11.17 -14.57
N GLN A 37 -22.57 -11.16 -15.91
CA GLN A 37 -23.82 -11.55 -16.57
C GLN A 37 -24.00 -13.09 -16.72
N GLU A 38 -22.95 -13.93 -16.73
CA GLU A 38 -23.12 -15.34 -17.12
C GLU A 38 -22.47 -16.44 -16.25
N ARG A 39 -21.75 -16.12 -15.16
CA ARG A 39 -21.24 -17.17 -14.24
C ARG A 39 -21.91 -17.18 -12.88
N LYS A 40 -22.80 -18.16 -12.68
CA LYS A 40 -23.22 -18.67 -11.36
C LYS A 40 -22.08 -19.35 -10.57
N ASN A 41 -20.88 -19.51 -11.13
CA ASN A 41 -19.73 -20.17 -10.47
C ASN A 41 -18.44 -19.38 -10.74
N GLY A 42 -18.16 -18.39 -9.91
CA GLY A 42 -16.91 -17.61 -9.99
C GLY A 42 -16.69 -16.59 -8.89
N ASN A 43 -17.62 -16.41 -7.95
CA ASN A 43 -17.43 -15.51 -6.82
C ASN A 43 -16.30 -16.05 -5.92
N PRO A 44 -15.32 -15.22 -5.54
CA PRO A 44 -14.32 -15.58 -4.53
C PRO A 44 -15.01 -15.63 -3.16
N GLY A 45 -15.62 -16.77 -2.84
CA GLY A 45 -16.53 -16.91 -1.71
C GLY A 45 -17.89 -16.28 -1.99
N ASP A 46 -18.53 -15.69 -0.97
CA ASP A 46 -19.86 -15.07 -1.12
C ASP A 46 -19.81 -13.58 -1.51
N TRP A 47 -18.66 -13.10 -2.00
CA TRP A 47 -18.48 -11.71 -2.43
C TRP A 47 -19.03 -11.49 -3.85
N GLN A 48 -19.89 -10.50 -3.99
CA GLN A 48 -20.32 -9.95 -5.28
C GLN A 48 -19.33 -8.88 -5.73
N ILE A 49 -18.83 -8.97 -6.96
CA ILE A 49 -17.88 -8.01 -7.52
C ILE A 49 -18.61 -7.08 -8.49
N GLU A 50 -18.54 -5.78 -8.24
CA GLU A 50 -19.14 -4.74 -9.06
C GLU A 50 -18.05 -3.83 -9.67
N ALA A 51 -18.18 -3.53 -10.95
CA ALA A 51 -17.35 -2.51 -11.60
C ALA A 51 -17.66 -1.12 -11.06
N THR A 52 -16.70 -0.20 -11.16
CA THR A 52 -16.89 1.23 -10.89
C THR A 52 -16.73 2.02 -12.19
N GLU A 53 -16.99 3.31 -12.19
CA GLU A 53 -16.71 4.19 -13.34
C GLU A 53 -15.20 4.48 -13.52
N GLU A 54 -14.35 3.84 -12.70
CA GLU A 54 -12.90 4.00 -12.73
C GLU A 54 -12.25 2.64 -13.00
N GLU A 55 -11.35 2.59 -13.99
CA GLU A 55 -10.64 1.34 -14.33
C GLU A 55 -9.70 0.84 -13.23
N VAL A 56 -9.43 1.66 -12.23
CA VAL A 56 -8.48 1.40 -11.14
C VAL A 56 -9.16 0.94 -9.87
N SER A 57 -10.49 0.83 -9.84
CA SER A 57 -11.23 0.33 -8.68
C SER A 57 -12.38 -0.59 -9.04
N ILE A 58 -12.62 -1.54 -8.14
CA ILE A 58 -13.80 -2.40 -8.14
C ILE A 58 -14.37 -2.46 -6.72
N ARG A 59 -15.66 -2.72 -6.61
CA ARG A 59 -16.35 -2.92 -5.33
C ARG A 59 -16.57 -4.41 -5.13
N ALA A 60 -16.38 -4.88 -3.90
CA ALA A 60 -16.69 -6.21 -3.45
C ALA A 60 -17.69 -6.09 -2.29
N ILE A 61 -18.84 -6.75 -2.41
CA ILE A 61 -19.95 -6.65 -1.46
C ILE A 61 -20.30 -8.04 -0.94
N GLN A 62 -20.45 -8.18 0.37
CA GLN A 62 -20.93 -9.40 1.02
C GLN A 62 -21.84 -9.00 2.19
N ASP A 63 -23.14 -9.28 2.07
CA ASP A 63 -24.17 -8.89 3.03
C ASP A 63 -24.13 -7.37 3.36
N ASP A 64 -23.76 -7.01 4.58
CA ASP A 64 -23.62 -5.64 5.08
C ASP A 64 -22.19 -5.08 4.96
N LYS A 65 -21.26 -5.88 4.40
CA LYS A 65 -19.84 -5.54 4.26
C LYS A 65 -19.53 -5.09 2.85
N GLU A 66 -18.70 -4.08 2.77
CA GLU A 66 -18.22 -3.51 1.52
C GLU A 66 -16.71 -3.34 1.57
N MET A 67 -16.05 -3.68 0.45
CA MET A 67 -14.64 -3.44 0.23
C MET A 67 -14.42 -2.86 -1.16
N VAL A 68 -13.60 -1.82 -1.26
CA VAL A 68 -13.08 -1.30 -2.52
C VAL A 68 -11.68 -1.89 -2.72
N LEU A 69 -11.45 -2.53 -3.85
CA LEU A 69 -10.11 -2.93 -4.28
C LEU A 69 -9.58 -1.86 -5.24
N ILE A 70 -8.37 -1.39 -5.00
CA ILE A 70 -7.73 -0.33 -5.78
C ILE A 70 -6.44 -0.85 -6.39
N ALA A 71 -6.31 -0.70 -7.71
CA ALA A 71 -5.12 -1.09 -8.46
C ALA A 71 -3.92 -0.23 -8.07
N GLY A 72 -2.74 -0.83 -8.00
CA GLY A 72 -1.50 -0.07 -7.85
C GLY A 72 -0.28 -0.82 -8.34
N ARG A 73 0.84 -0.12 -8.43
CA ARG A 73 2.14 -0.65 -8.81
C ARG A 73 3.18 -0.44 -7.72
N GLN A 74 4.05 -1.42 -7.57
CA GLN A 74 5.27 -1.28 -6.79
C GLN A 74 6.46 -1.13 -7.74
N ILE A 75 7.20 -0.03 -7.57
CA ILE A 75 8.31 0.39 -8.41
C ILE A 75 9.56 0.43 -7.53
N VAL A 76 10.71 0.04 -8.07
CA VAL A 76 12.00 0.12 -7.39
C VAL A 76 12.89 1.12 -8.12
N SER A 77 13.30 2.16 -7.40
CA SER A 77 14.17 3.21 -7.94
C SER A 77 15.60 2.74 -8.19
N LEU A 78 16.38 3.57 -8.88
CA LEU A 78 17.82 3.37 -9.10
C LEU A 78 18.56 3.14 -7.77
N GLU A 79 18.20 3.92 -6.76
CA GLU A 79 18.76 3.92 -5.40
C GLU A 79 18.28 2.73 -4.56
N LYS A 80 17.43 1.87 -5.16
CA LYS A 80 16.78 0.71 -4.54
C LYS A 80 15.83 1.10 -3.40
N ILE A 81 15.14 2.22 -3.58
CA ILE A 81 14.03 2.65 -2.73
C ILE A 81 12.74 2.23 -3.43
N GLU A 82 11.83 1.62 -2.68
CA GLU A 82 10.51 1.26 -3.21
C GLU A 82 9.62 2.51 -3.26
N LEU A 83 8.80 2.61 -4.30
CA LEU A 83 7.75 3.61 -4.49
C LEU A 83 6.47 2.86 -4.88
N LEU A 84 5.39 3.10 -4.15
CA LEU A 84 4.06 2.59 -4.46
C LEU A 84 3.30 3.67 -5.23
N ALA A 85 2.71 3.29 -6.35
CA ALA A 85 1.79 4.11 -7.13
C ALA A 85 0.38 3.53 -6.99
N ILE A 86 -0.47 4.15 -6.17
CA ILE A 86 -1.82 3.66 -5.87
C ILE A 86 -2.84 4.37 -6.76
N GLY A 87 -3.82 3.62 -7.26
CA GLY A 87 -4.87 4.08 -8.18
C GLY A 87 -4.38 4.25 -9.60
N THR A 88 -3.57 3.31 -10.07
CA THR A 88 -3.11 3.27 -11.45
C THR A 88 -2.85 1.85 -11.89
N ARG A 89 -3.09 1.61 -13.19
CA ARG A 89 -2.71 0.38 -13.90
C ARG A 89 -1.51 0.61 -14.81
N HIS A 90 -1.09 1.86 -14.99
CA HIS A 90 0.02 2.25 -15.85
C HIS A 90 1.29 1.49 -15.45
N PRO A 91 2.01 0.86 -16.38
CA PRO A 91 3.30 0.25 -16.09
C PRO A 91 4.35 1.33 -15.89
N PHE A 92 5.19 1.18 -14.86
CA PHE A 92 6.33 2.08 -14.62
C PHE A 92 7.64 1.31 -14.76
N GLU A 93 8.63 1.96 -15.36
CA GLU A 93 9.96 1.36 -15.54
C GLU A 93 10.77 1.41 -14.23
N ASN A 94 11.30 0.26 -13.82
CA ASN A 94 12.20 0.19 -12.68
C ASN A 94 13.57 0.82 -12.97
N GLY A 95 14.28 1.24 -11.92
CA GLY A 95 15.68 1.66 -12.04
C GLY A 95 15.90 3.11 -12.48
N LYS A 96 14.85 3.91 -12.63
CA LYS A 96 14.96 5.38 -12.74
C LYS A 96 15.22 6.03 -11.37
N PRO A 97 15.82 7.24 -11.30
CA PRO A 97 15.99 7.96 -10.04
C PRO A 97 14.65 8.17 -9.31
N LEU A 98 14.65 8.08 -7.98
CA LEU A 98 13.41 8.17 -7.18
C LEU A 98 12.61 9.44 -7.47
N LYS A 99 13.31 10.57 -7.69
CA LYS A 99 12.68 11.86 -8.03
C LYS A 99 11.91 11.77 -9.35
N VAL A 100 12.51 11.16 -10.37
CA VAL A 100 11.89 11.01 -11.70
C VAL A 100 10.66 10.12 -11.60
N LEU A 101 10.78 8.99 -10.88
CA LEU A 101 9.64 8.10 -10.66
C LEU A 101 8.50 8.79 -9.91
N LEU A 102 8.81 9.64 -8.92
CA LEU A 102 7.79 10.38 -8.21
C LEU A 102 7.00 11.31 -9.13
N GLU A 103 7.69 12.08 -9.98
CA GLU A 103 7.00 12.95 -10.93
C GLU A 103 6.17 12.14 -11.93
N GLU A 104 6.70 11.03 -12.44
CA GLU A 104 5.99 10.14 -13.36
C GLU A 104 4.70 9.57 -12.74
N VAL A 105 4.74 9.19 -11.46
CA VAL A 105 3.56 8.74 -10.70
C VAL A 105 2.54 9.87 -10.53
N ASN A 106 3.00 11.08 -10.23
CA ASN A 106 2.14 12.25 -10.07
C ASN A 106 1.49 12.69 -11.40
N ASP A 107 2.22 12.61 -12.52
CA ASP A 107 1.71 12.93 -13.86
C ASP A 107 0.57 11.98 -14.27
N HIS A 108 0.63 10.73 -13.80
CA HIS A 108 -0.45 9.75 -13.95
C HIS A 108 -1.57 9.88 -12.92
N LYS A 109 -1.56 10.95 -12.10
CA LYS A 109 -2.56 11.20 -11.04
C LYS A 109 -2.70 10.03 -10.08
N ALA A 110 -1.64 9.27 -9.84
CA ALA A 110 -1.61 8.21 -8.87
C ALA A 110 -1.14 8.74 -7.51
N VAL A 111 -1.54 8.07 -6.43
CA VAL A 111 -1.08 8.38 -5.07
C VAL A 111 0.29 7.74 -4.86
N ALA A 112 1.32 8.57 -4.73
CA ALA A 112 2.69 8.15 -4.47
C ALA A 112 2.93 7.88 -2.97
N VAL A 113 3.42 6.68 -2.62
CA VAL A 113 3.81 6.33 -1.24
C VAL A 113 5.20 5.73 -1.21
N ILE A 114 6.10 6.26 -0.37
CA ILE A 114 7.42 5.65 -0.12
C ILE A 114 7.31 4.79 1.14
N PRO A 115 7.24 3.45 1.03
CA PRO A 115 7.14 2.58 2.17
C PRO A 115 8.46 2.51 2.94
N TRP A 116 8.35 2.38 4.26
CA TRP A 116 9.48 2.16 5.14
C TRP A 116 10.03 0.75 4.94
N GLY A 117 11.35 0.66 4.77
CA GLY A 117 12.06 -0.60 4.73
C GLY A 117 13.02 -0.75 5.89
N VAL A 118 12.90 -1.86 6.62
CA VAL A 118 13.82 -2.28 7.69
C VAL A 118 15.26 -2.17 7.19
N GLY A 119 16.06 -1.32 7.84
CA GLY A 119 17.46 -1.07 7.48
C GLY A 119 17.69 -0.42 6.10
N LYS A 120 16.67 -0.32 5.25
CA LYS A 120 16.75 0.34 3.94
C LYS A 120 16.80 1.86 4.07
N TRP A 121 16.27 2.43 5.15
CA TRP A 121 16.35 3.87 5.42
C TRP A 121 17.55 4.26 6.27
N MET A 122 18.52 3.36 6.47
CA MET A 122 19.80 3.68 7.09
C MET A 122 20.83 4.02 6.01
N GLY A 123 21.66 5.05 6.23
CA GLY A 123 22.69 5.49 5.29
C GLY A 123 22.15 6.31 4.11
N ILE A 124 22.74 6.12 2.93
CA ILE A 124 22.51 6.95 1.72
C ILE A 124 21.02 6.99 1.32
N ARG A 125 20.34 5.85 1.35
CA ARG A 125 18.89 5.79 1.05
C ARG A 125 18.05 6.61 2.01
N GLY A 126 18.42 6.64 3.28
CA GLY A 126 17.77 7.48 4.28
C GLY A 126 18.01 8.98 4.02
N GLN A 127 19.20 9.35 3.54
CA GLN A 127 19.50 10.72 3.13
C GLN A 127 18.65 11.15 1.94
N ILE A 128 18.49 10.29 0.93
CA ILE A 128 17.63 10.56 -0.22
C ILE A 128 16.18 10.80 0.22
N VAL A 129 15.61 9.93 1.06
CA VAL A 129 14.24 10.13 1.58
C VAL A 129 14.14 11.42 2.40
N LYS A 130 15.18 11.75 3.19
CA LYS A 130 15.24 13.01 3.94
C LYS A 130 15.27 14.24 3.03
N GLU A 131 15.99 14.17 1.93
CA GLU A 131 16.01 15.23 0.91
C GLU A 131 14.65 15.36 0.23
N MET A 132 13.99 14.25 -0.11
CA MET A 132 12.61 14.27 -0.63
C MET A 132 11.66 14.98 0.34
N ILE A 133 11.71 14.65 1.64
CA ILE A 133 10.89 15.28 2.69
C ILE A 133 11.14 16.79 2.79
N ARG A 134 12.38 17.23 2.58
CA ARG A 134 12.76 18.65 2.66
C ARG A 134 12.41 19.45 1.41
N HIS A 135 12.46 18.81 0.25
CA HIS A 135 12.33 19.47 -1.04
C HIS A 135 10.87 19.57 -1.51
N TYR A 136 10.04 18.60 -1.14
CA TYR A 136 8.65 18.52 -1.56
C TYR A 136 7.70 18.96 -0.46
N SER A 137 6.69 19.73 -0.83
CA SER A 137 5.59 20.09 0.05
C SER A 137 4.66 18.90 0.32
N SER A 138 3.81 19.03 1.35
CA SER A 138 2.67 18.14 1.56
C SER A 138 1.86 17.98 0.27
N GLY A 139 1.39 16.76 0.01
CA GLY A 139 0.52 16.44 -1.13
C GLY A 139 1.23 16.10 -2.43
N LYS A 140 2.56 15.95 -2.42
CA LYS A 140 3.29 15.36 -3.56
C LYS A 140 3.55 13.87 -3.40
N PHE A 141 3.68 13.39 -2.17
CA PHE A 141 3.83 11.99 -1.84
C PHE A 141 3.47 11.78 -0.37
N PHE A 142 3.36 10.50 0.01
CA PHE A 142 3.18 10.06 1.38
C PHE A 142 4.32 9.14 1.80
N LEU A 143 4.51 8.98 3.10
CA LEU A 143 5.32 7.88 3.62
C LEU A 143 4.41 6.74 4.06
N GLY A 144 4.91 5.50 4.02
CA GLY A 144 4.15 4.34 4.49
C GLY A 144 4.90 3.56 5.56
N ASP A 145 4.43 3.58 6.80
CA ASP A 145 4.92 2.65 7.81
C ASP A 145 4.45 1.22 7.49
N THR A 146 5.20 0.20 7.89
CA THR A 146 4.87 -1.19 7.57
C THR A 146 4.48 -1.96 8.82
N GLY A 147 3.46 -2.81 8.71
CA GLY A 147 3.08 -3.76 9.76
C GLY A 147 4.22 -4.71 10.14
N ASN A 148 5.19 -4.90 9.24
CA ASN A 148 6.40 -5.69 9.48
C ASN A 148 7.41 -5.03 10.44
N ARG A 149 7.25 -3.76 10.79
CA ARG A 149 8.16 -3.07 11.71
C ARG A 149 8.02 -3.69 13.11
N PRO A 150 9.13 -4.03 13.79
CA PRO A 150 9.04 -4.58 15.13
C PRO A 150 8.40 -3.61 16.11
N ARG A 151 7.49 -4.09 16.96
CA ARG A 151 6.80 -3.26 17.95
C ARG A 151 7.74 -2.51 18.91
N PHE A 152 8.90 -3.08 19.23
CA PHE A 152 9.87 -2.49 20.15
C PHE A 152 10.77 -1.44 19.49
N TRP A 153 10.71 -1.27 18.16
CA TRP A 153 11.43 -0.20 17.49
C TRP A 153 10.67 1.12 17.61
N PRO A 154 11.35 2.21 17.98
CA PRO A 154 10.73 3.52 17.99
C PRO A 154 10.27 3.87 16.57
N LYS A 155 9.27 4.76 16.48
CA LYS A 155 8.85 5.32 15.21
C LYS A 155 10.08 5.92 14.48
N PRO A 156 10.33 5.54 13.22
CA PRO A 156 11.44 6.06 12.43
C PRO A 156 11.50 7.60 12.44
N THR A 157 12.70 8.15 12.59
CA THR A 157 12.90 9.61 12.67
C THR A 157 12.40 10.34 11.42
N LEU A 158 12.56 9.74 10.24
CA LEU A 158 12.06 10.29 8.98
C LEU A 158 10.52 10.38 8.92
N LEU A 159 9.78 9.45 9.55
CA LEU A 159 8.33 9.58 9.66
C LEU A 159 7.94 10.78 10.54
N LYS A 160 8.68 11.01 11.64
CA LYS A 160 8.45 12.18 12.50
C LYS A 160 8.78 13.50 11.79
N GLU A 161 9.83 13.49 10.98
CA GLU A 161 10.23 14.67 10.20
C GLU A 161 9.21 14.99 9.11
N ALA A 162 8.72 13.97 8.41
CA ALA A 162 7.67 14.09 7.41
C ALA A 162 6.38 14.68 7.99
N GLU A 163 5.98 14.25 9.19
CA GLU A 163 4.82 14.82 9.88
C GLU A 163 4.95 16.32 10.15
N LYS A 164 6.16 16.80 10.50
CA LYS A 164 6.42 18.24 10.67
C LYS A 164 6.31 19.02 9.38
N GLN A 165 6.51 18.37 8.23
CA GLN A 165 6.37 18.95 6.89
C GLN A 165 4.96 18.75 6.31
N GLY A 166 4.01 18.24 7.10
CA GLY A 166 2.63 17.96 6.65
C GLY A 166 2.51 16.75 5.71
N ILE A 167 3.56 15.95 5.56
CA ILE A 167 3.53 14.70 4.77
C ILE A 167 2.92 13.62 5.66
N LYS A 168 1.75 13.12 5.26
CA LYS A 168 1.01 12.11 6.04
C LYS A 168 1.66 10.73 5.91
N ASN A 169 1.45 9.90 6.94
CA ASN A 169 1.83 8.49 6.95
C ASN A 169 0.63 7.61 6.60
N LEU A 170 0.76 6.81 5.53
CA LEU A 170 -0.21 5.82 5.04
C LEU A 170 0.32 4.41 5.31
N PRO A 171 0.18 3.89 6.55
CA PRO A 171 0.66 2.56 6.88
C PRO A 171 -0.04 1.45 6.12
N GLY A 172 0.64 0.30 5.95
CA GLY A 172 0.06 -0.89 5.34
C GLY A 172 0.61 -2.20 5.93
N SER A 173 -0.18 -3.27 5.81
CA SER A 173 0.18 -4.60 6.31
C SER A 173 1.42 -5.21 5.66
N ASP A 174 1.63 -4.94 4.37
CA ASP A 174 2.79 -5.40 3.57
C ASP A 174 3.10 -6.91 3.79
N PRO A 175 2.18 -7.81 3.45
CA PRO A 175 2.35 -9.24 3.72
C PRO A 175 3.58 -9.78 2.98
N LEU A 176 4.41 -10.55 3.70
CA LEU A 176 5.60 -11.15 3.10
C LEU A 176 5.24 -12.39 2.26
N PRO A 177 6.09 -12.84 1.32
CA PRO A 177 5.80 -13.99 0.48
C PRO A 177 6.08 -15.32 1.21
N PHE A 178 5.43 -15.52 2.36
CA PHE A 178 5.52 -16.73 3.20
C PHE A 178 4.13 -17.36 3.41
N PRO A 179 4.04 -18.69 3.58
CA PRO A 179 2.80 -19.35 3.94
C PRO A 179 2.17 -18.73 5.19
N GLY A 180 0.86 -18.44 5.15
CA GLY A 180 0.13 -17.82 6.25
C GLY A 180 0.08 -16.29 6.24
N GLU A 181 0.92 -15.61 5.45
CA GLU A 181 0.88 -14.14 5.30
C GLU A 181 -0.39 -13.66 4.56
N TYR A 182 -1.13 -14.56 3.90
CA TYR A 182 -2.45 -14.27 3.32
C TYR A 182 -3.48 -13.78 4.37
N ARG A 183 -3.24 -14.00 5.68
CA ARG A 183 -4.10 -13.52 6.77
C ARG A 183 -3.80 -12.09 7.23
N LYS A 184 -2.72 -11.47 6.74
CA LYS A 184 -2.26 -10.14 7.15
C LYS A 184 -2.92 -8.94 6.47
N PRO A 185 -3.38 -9.01 5.20
CA PRO A 185 -4.05 -7.86 4.58
C PRO A 185 -5.13 -7.30 5.50
N GLY A 186 -5.14 -5.97 5.67
CA GLY A 186 -6.08 -5.28 6.54
C GLY A 186 -5.79 -5.33 8.05
N SER A 187 -4.74 -6.03 8.52
CA SER A 187 -4.39 -6.08 9.96
C SER A 187 -3.58 -4.88 10.48
N TYR A 188 -2.97 -4.09 9.61
CA TYR A 188 -2.29 -2.84 9.93
C TYR A 188 -2.52 -1.83 8.80
N GLY A 189 -2.94 -0.62 9.15
CA GLY A 189 -3.37 0.36 8.15
C GLY A 189 -3.84 1.66 8.76
N PHE A 190 -4.65 2.39 8.01
CA PHE A 190 -5.20 3.66 8.44
C PHE A 190 -6.69 3.79 8.13
N ALA A 191 -7.37 4.62 8.91
CA ALA A 191 -8.76 5.01 8.74
C ALA A 191 -8.85 6.53 8.61
N LEU A 192 -9.86 6.99 7.89
CA LEU A 192 -10.23 8.39 7.75
C LEU A 192 -11.76 8.51 7.79
N ASN A 193 -12.26 9.71 8.07
CA ASN A 193 -13.70 9.93 8.19
C ASN A 193 -14.30 10.31 6.84
N GLY A 194 -15.51 9.83 6.60
CA GLY A 194 -16.33 10.14 5.43
C GLY A 194 -16.65 8.92 4.58
N SER A 195 -17.63 9.08 3.69
CA SER A 195 -17.99 8.08 2.70
C SER A 195 -17.11 8.19 1.46
N LEU A 196 -16.95 7.08 0.75
CA LEU A 196 -16.45 7.05 -0.61
C LEU A 196 -17.63 7.16 -1.59
N ASP A 197 -17.38 7.75 -2.74
CA ASP A 197 -18.30 7.68 -3.88
C ASP A 197 -18.33 6.23 -4.41
N ALA A 198 -19.51 5.65 -4.56
CA ALA A 198 -19.67 4.27 -5.00
C ALA A 198 -19.29 4.08 -6.49
N GLU A 199 -19.49 5.10 -7.31
CA GLU A 199 -19.13 5.07 -8.73
C GLU A 199 -17.66 5.42 -8.93
N ARG A 200 -17.09 6.26 -8.04
CA ARG A 200 -15.71 6.75 -8.14
C ARG A 200 -14.93 6.70 -6.83
N PRO A 201 -14.74 5.50 -6.25
CA PRO A 201 -14.19 5.37 -4.91
C PRO A 201 -12.70 5.71 -4.82
N PHE A 202 -11.90 5.48 -5.87
CA PHE A 202 -10.49 5.87 -5.82
C PHE A 202 -10.35 7.39 -5.89
N LYS A 203 -11.06 8.09 -6.78
CA LYS A 203 -11.00 9.55 -6.82
C LYS A 203 -11.44 10.19 -5.51
N SER A 204 -12.56 9.75 -4.94
CA SER A 204 -13.02 10.28 -3.65
C SER A 204 -12.06 9.98 -2.49
N LEU A 205 -11.39 8.82 -2.50
CA LEU A 205 -10.30 8.52 -1.56
C LEU A 205 -9.10 9.45 -1.78
N GLN A 206 -8.68 9.62 -3.03
CA GLN A 206 -7.55 10.45 -3.42
C GLN A 206 -7.74 11.89 -2.93
N GLU A 207 -8.90 12.50 -3.19
CA GLU A 207 -9.24 13.85 -2.75
C GLU A 207 -9.10 13.99 -1.23
N LYS A 208 -9.62 13.00 -0.47
CA LYS A 208 -9.49 12.98 1.00
C LYS A 208 -8.06 12.82 1.49
N LEU A 209 -7.25 12.01 0.81
CA LEU A 209 -5.84 11.81 1.19
C LEU A 209 -5.06 13.12 1.04
N PHE A 210 -5.30 13.85 -0.04
CA PHE A 210 -4.63 15.12 -0.34
C PHE A 210 -5.19 16.33 0.41
N ASP A 211 -6.42 16.26 0.92
CA ASP A 211 -6.99 17.32 1.77
C ASP A 211 -6.23 17.42 3.11
N PRO A 212 -5.53 18.52 3.41
CA PRO A 212 -4.78 18.67 4.65
C PRO A 212 -5.68 18.68 5.91
N ALA A 213 -6.97 18.97 5.78
CA ALA A 213 -7.93 18.96 6.89
C ALA A 213 -8.36 17.54 7.29
N VAL A 214 -8.17 16.54 6.42
CA VAL A 214 -8.52 15.15 6.71
C VAL A 214 -7.49 14.52 7.64
N GLU A 215 -7.93 14.22 8.85
CA GLU A 215 -7.18 13.43 9.82
C GLU A 215 -7.09 11.95 9.41
N ILE A 216 -5.93 11.35 9.67
CA ILE A 216 -5.66 9.93 9.42
C ILE A 216 -5.35 9.25 10.76
N TRP A 217 -6.15 8.24 11.11
CA TRP A 217 -5.92 7.42 12.30
C TRP A 217 -5.28 6.09 11.91
N HIS A 218 -4.19 5.71 12.58
CA HIS A 218 -3.56 4.42 12.35
C HIS A 218 -4.23 3.35 13.21
N TYR A 219 -4.41 2.16 12.66
CA TYR A 219 -4.95 1.01 13.39
C TYR A 219 -4.04 -0.21 13.23
N GLY A 220 -4.29 -1.21 14.07
CA GLY A 220 -3.57 -2.48 14.05
C GLY A 220 -2.36 -2.51 14.97
N ALA A 221 -1.67 -3.65 14.96
CA ALA A 221 -0.50 -3.88 15.80
C ALA A 221 0.74 -4.22 14.94
N LEU A 222 1.86 -3.66 15.34
CA LEU A 222 3.18 -3.96 14.78
C LEU A 222 3.61 -5.41 15.04
N GLU A 223 4.47 -5.95 14.17
CA GLU A 223 4.95 -7.33 14.25
C GLU A 223 5.65 -7.64 15.58
N LYS A 224 5.39 -8.83 16.12
CA LYS A 224 6.07 -9.33 17.33
C LYS A 224 7.55 -9.61 17.02
N ALA A 225 8.42 -9.32 17.98
CA ALA A 225 9.88 -9.43 17.83
C ALA A 225 10.34 -10.78 17.25
N GLN A 226 9.84 -11.89 17.78
CA GLN A 226 10.22 -13.24 17.35
C GLN A 226 9.88 -13.53 15.88
N ARG A 227 8.70 -13.08 15.42
CA ARG A 227 8.26 -13.29 14.02
C ARG A 227 9.07 -12.42 13.07
N PHE A 228 9.38 -11.19 13.46
CA PHE A 228 10.28 -10.32 12.72
C PHE A 228 11.65 -10.95 12.46
N PHE A 229 12.33 -11.47 13.50
CA PHE A 229 13.65 -12.08 13.32
C PHE A 229 13.61 -13.32 12.42
N ARG A 230 12.58 -14.17 12.57
CA ARG A 230 12.37 -15.33 11.69
C ARG A 230 12.20 -14.91 10.22
N HIS A 231 11.40 -13.87 9.97
CA HIS A 231 11.19 -13.36 8.61
C HIS A 231 12.44 -12.70 8.03
N GLN A 232 13.20 -11.94 8.83
CA GLN A 232 14.45 -11.32 8.36
C GLN A 232 15.50 -12.37 7.98
N LEU A 233 15.68 -13.41 8.80
CA LEU A 233 16.56 -14.53 8.48
C LEU A 233 16.10 -15.23 7.20
N ALA A 234 14.82 -15.59 7.10
CA ALA A 234 14.27 -16.26 5.92
C ALA A 234 14.42 -15.43 4.62
N LEU A 235 14.23 -14.10 4.69
CA LEU A 235 14.45 -13.19 3.56
C LEU A 235 15.93 -13.16 3.15
N GLN A 236 16.86 -13.15 4.10
CA GLN A 236 18.30 -13.18 3.82
C GLN A 236 18.73 -14.53 3.21
N TYR A 237 18.19 -15.66 3.71
CA TYR A 237 18.43 -16.99 3.15
C TYR A 237 17.89 -17.13 1.71
N ARG A 238 16.66 -16.66 1.44
CA ARG A 238 16.07 -16.71 0.09
C ARG A 238 16.82 -15.83 -0.92
N LYS A 239 17.34 -14.66 -0.49
CA LYS A 239 18.22 -13.81 -1.31
C LYS A 239 19.54 -14.50 -1.67
N HIS A 240 20.10 -15.30 -0.75
CA HIS A 240 21.33 -16.06 -1.01
C HIS A 240 21.08 -17.29 -1.89
N TRP A 241 19.95 -17.96 -1.74
CA TRP A 241 19.57 -19.10 -2.58
C TRP A 241 19.27 -18.71 -4.03
N LYS A 242 18.51 -17.63 -4.27
CA LYS A 242 18.29 -17.11 -5.64
C LYS A 242 19.58 -16.60 -6.32
N ARG A 243 20.64 -16.32 -5.56
CA ARG A 243 21.97 -15.96 -6.09
C ARG A 243 22.87 -17.17 -6.35
N ARG A 244 22.47 -18.39 -5.95
CA ARG A 244 23.27 -19.62 -6.04
C ARG A 244 22.76 -20.65 -7.05
N THR A 245 21.77 -20.32 -7.85
CA THR A 245 21.48 -21.04 -9.10
C THR A 245 22.24 -20.37 -10.25
N PRO A 246 23.42 -20.86 -10.65
CA PRO A 246 23.84 -20.72 -12.02
C PRO A 246 22.84 -21.46 -12.91
N VAL A 247 22.41 -20.80 -13.97
CA VAL A 247 21.86 -21.48 -15.14
C VAL A 247 23.03 -22.22 -15.76
N ASP A 248 22.99 -23.54 -15.70
CA ASP A 248 23.58 -24.46 -16.68
C ASP A 248 22.96 -25.84 -16.40
N LEU A 249 21.98 -26.19 -17.23
CA LEU A 249 21.69 -27.48 -17.88
C LEU A 249 20.33 -27.38 -18.59
#